data_AF-A0A356E427-F1
#
_entry.id   AF-A0A356E427-F1
#
_cell.length_a   1.000
_cell.length_b   1.000
_cell.length_c   1.000
_cell.angle_alpha   90.00
_cell.angle_beta   90.00
_cell.angle_gamma   90.00
#
_symmetry.space_group_name_H-M   'P 1'
#
loop_
_entity.id
_entity.type
_entity.pdbx_description
1 polymer ?
#
loop_
_entity_poly.entity_id
_entity_poly.type
_entity_poly.pdbx_seq_one_letter_code
_entity_poly.pdbx_strand_id
1 'polypeptide(L)'
;MNNDLFGNAPFLSAALSFFLAQLLKPFINALFERRFTWHLLVSTGGMPSSHTAGVIALVTSIAFTQGVGTVYFAIAATFAAVVIHDSMGI
;
A
#
# COMPACT_ATOMS: atom_id res chain seq x y z
N MET A 1 11.50 -25.12 3.56
CA MET A 1 10.61 -23.96 3.37
C MET A 1 11.32 -23.07 2.37
N ASN A 2 10.77 -22.91 1.16
CA ASN A 2 11.40 -22.09 0.14
C ASN A 2 11.21 -20.62 0.54
N ASN A 3 12.30 -19.92 0.86
CA ASN A 3 12.31 -18.51 1.25
C ASN A 3 12.33 -17.59 0.03
N ASP A 4 11.60 -17.94 -1.02
CA ASP A 4 11.58 -17.18 -2.26
C ASP A 4 10.69 -15.94 -2.08
N LEU A 5 11.32 -14.78 -1.87
CA LEU A 5 10.65 -13.48 -1.78
C LEU A 5 9.79 -13.19 -3.02
N PHE A 6 10.25 -13.63 -4.19
CA PHE A 6 9.51 -13.48 -5.45
C PHE A 6 8.34 -14.47 -5.62
N GLY A 7 8.23 -15.48 -4.76
CA GLY A 7 7.04 -16.36 -4.67
C GLY A 7 6.02 -15.88 -3.63
N ASN A 8 6.37 -14.91 -2.80
CA ASN A 8 5.52 -14.42 -1.72
C ASN A 8 4.54 -13.38 -2.26
N ALA A 9 3.35 -13.86 -2.67
CA ALA A 9 2.30 -13.01 -3.22
C ALA A 9 1.90 -11.84 -2.29
N PRO A 10 1.68 -12.02 -0.97
CA PRO A 10 1.44 -10.91 -0.05
C PRO A 10 2.52 -9.82 -0.08
N PHE A 11 3.79 -10.22 -0.06
CA PHE A 11 4.91 -9.29 -0.11
C PHE A 11 4.96 -8.53 -1.45
N LEU A 12 4.85 -9.24 -2.57
CA LEU A 12 4.87 -8.62 -3.90
C LEU A 12 3.68 -7.69 -4.12
N SER A 13 2.48 -8.08 -3.69
CA SER A 13 1.28 -7.23 -3.78
C SER A 13 1.47 -5.92 -3.01
N ALA A 14 1.99 -5.99 -1.78
CA ALA A 14 2.25 -4.82 -0.96
C ALA A 14 3.31 -3.89 -1.59
N ALA A 15 4.45 -4.46 -2.01
CA ALA A 15 5.53 -3.70 -2.63
C ALA A 15 5.08 -3.02 -3.93
N LEU A 16 4.46 -3.78 -4.84
CA LEU A 16 3.99 -3.23 -6.12
C LEU A 16 2.93 -2.15 -5.92
N SER A 17 1.98 -2.34 -5.00
CA SER A 17 0.96 -1.33 -4.72
C SER A 17 1.56 -0.04 -4.17
N PHE A 18 2.53 -0.15 -3.25
CA PHE A 18 3.26 1.00 -2.71
C PHE A 18 3.99 1.78 -3.80
N PHE A 19 4.77 1.09 -4.65
CA PHE A 19 5.51 1.74 -5.74
C PHE A 19 4.57 2.34 -6.78
N LEU A 20 3.50 1.63 -7.16
CA LEU A 20 2.52 2.14 -8.11
C LEU A 20 1.80 3.39 -7.58
N ALA A 21 1.41 3.41 -6.30
CA ALA A 21 0.79 4.58 -5.69
C ALA A 21 1.73 5.80 -5.73
N GLN A 22 3.01 5.61 -5.40
CA GLN A 22 4.00 6.68 -5.45
C GLN A 22 4.25 7.19 -6.88
N LEU A 23 4.36 6.27 -7.85
CA LEU A 23 4.59 6.62 -9.25
C LEU A 23 3.39 7.33 -9.89
N LEU A 24 2.16 6.92 -9.55
CA LEU A 24 0.93 7.50 -10.07
C LEU A 24 0.58 8.84 -9.44
N LYS A 25 1.10 9.13 -8.23
CA LYS A 25 0.82 10.35 -7.48
C LYS A 25 0.94 11.64 -8.30
N PRO A 26 2.06 11.94 -9.00
CA PRO A 26 2.15 13.17 -9.80
C PRO A 26 1.16 13.22 -10.98
N PHE A 27 0.81 12.08 -11.57
CA PHE A 27 -0.16 12.01 -12.68
C PHE A 27 -1.59 12.27 -12.19
N ILE A 28 -1.97 11.64 -11.08
CA ILE A 28 -3.26 11.87 -10.42
C ILE A 28 -3.36 13.33 -9.98
N ASN A 29 -2.30 13.87 -9.36
CA ASN A 29 -2.26 15.28 -8.98
C ASN A 29 -2.42 16.21 -10.18
N ALA A 30 -1.74 15.92 -11.30
CA ALA A 30 -1.87 16.71 -12.51
C ALA A 30 -3.30 16.68 -13.09
N LEU A 31 -4.01 15.55 -12.97
CA LEU A 31 -5.39 15.45 -13.45
C LEU A 31 -6.38 16.23 -12.57
N PHE A 32 -6.25 16.14 -11.25
CA PHE A 32 -7.19 16.78 -10.31
C PHE A 32 -6.85 18.24 -10.02
N GLU A 33 -5.58 18.57 -9.80
CA GLU A 33 -5.14 19.92 -9.43
C GLU A 33 -4.68 20.75 -10.64
N ARG A 34 -4.66 20.17 -11.85
CA ARG A 34 -4.14 20.79 -13.09
C ARG A 34 -2.70 21.29 -12.98
N ARG A 35 -1.94 20.77 -12.02
CA ARG A 35 -0.55 21.13 -11.76
C ARG A 35 0.29 19.87 -11.66
N PHE A 36 1.29 19.77 -12.51
CA PHE A 36 2.25 18.67 -12.46
C PHE A 36 3.35 19.01 -11.45
N THR A 37 3.43 18.24 -10.37
CA THR A 37 4.41 18.47 -9.30
C THR A 37 5.32 17.26 -9.14
N TRP A 38 6.48 17.29 -9.81
CA TRP A 38 7.50 16.23 -9.75
C TRP A 38 7.97 15.93 -8.32
N HIS A 39 7.91 16.91 -7.43
CA HIS A 39 8.27 16.76 -6.02
C HIS A 39 7.39 15.74 -5.28
N LEU A 40 6.18 15.44 -5.78
CA LEU A 40 5.29 14.44 -5.18
C LEU A 40 5.83 12.99 -5.30
N LEU A 41 6.77 12.73 -6.21
CA LEU A 41 7.42 11.42 -6.32
C LEU A 41 8.32 11.09 -5.12
N VAL A 42 8.80 12.11 -4.40
CA VAL A 42 9.66 11.98 -3.21
C VAL A 42 9.01 12.52 -1.94
N SER A 43 7.81 13.11 -2.05
CA SER A 43 7.04 13.58 -0.90
C SER A 43 6.31 12.43 -0.19
N THR A 44 6.30 12.50 1.14
CA THR A 44 5.60 11.57 2.03
C THR A 44 4.10 11.86 2.16
N GLY A 45 3.64 13.06 1.76
CA GLY A 45 2.23 13.49 1.82
C GLY A 45 1.50 13.51 0.47
N GLY A 46 0.20 13.82 0.50
CA GLY A 46 -0.64 14.00 -0.69
C GLY A 46 -1.35 12.72 -1.19
N MET A 47 -2.38 12.88 -2.03
CA MET A 47 -3.17 11.78 -2.59
C MET A 47 -2.56 11.24 -3.89
N PRO A 48 -2.55 9.91 -4.12
CA PRO A 48 -3.00 8.83 -3.24
C PRO A 48 -1.93 8.44 -2.18
N SER A 49 -2.38 7.86 -1.05
CA SER A 49 -1.49 7.39 0.02
C SER A 49 -0.82 6.06 -0.34
N SER A 50 0.52 6.07 -0.47
CA SER A 50 1.32 4.87 -0.76
C SER A 50 1.36 3.89 0.42
N HIS A 51 1.35 4.40 1.66
CA HIS A 51 1.28 3.58 2.87
C HIS A 51 -0.04 2.82 2.97
N THR A 52 -1.17 3.52 2.78
CA THR A 52 -2.50 2.91 2.76
C THR A 52 -2.64 1.89 1.63
N ALA A 53 -2.16 2.22 0.42
CA ALA A 53 -2.19 1.31 -0.72
C ALA A 53 -1.44 0.01 -0.43
N GLY A 54 -0.21 0.11 0.09
CA GLY A 54 0.62 -1.05 0.44
C GLY A 54 -0.03 -1.97 1.47
N VAL A 55 -0.56 -1.42 2.58
CA VAL A 55 -1.16 -2.26 3.64
C VAL A 55 -2.50 -2.87 3.23
N ILE A 56 -3.32 -2.17 2.44
CA ILE A 56 -4.56 -2.73 1.91
C ILE A 56 -4.27 -3.86 0.91
N ALA A 57 -3.26 -3.69 0.05
CA ALA A 57 -2.83 -4.75 -0.86
C ALA A 57 -2.30 -5.98 -0.11
N LEU A 58 -1.55 -5.77 0.99
CA LEU A 58 -1.08 -6.85 1.86
C LEU A 58 -2.25 -7.64 2.47
N VAL A 59 -3.19 -6.94 3.12
CA VAL A 59 -4.37 -7.54 3.75
C VAL A 59 -5.20 -8.32 2.74
N THR A 60 -5.44 -7.72 1.57
CA THR A 60 -6.22 -8.33 0.49
C THR A 60 -5.54 -9.61 -0.01
N SER A 61 -4.23 -9.56 -0.25
CA SER A 61 -3.47 -10.73 -0.73
C SER A 61 -3.46 -11.86 0.31
N ILE A 62 -3.33 -11.54 1.60
CA ILE A 62 -3.44 -12.54 2.69
C ILE A 62 -4.86 -13.11 2.77
N ALA A 63 -5.90 -12.28 2.60
CA ALA A 63 -7.29 -12.75 2.57
C ALA A 63 -7.50 -13.79 1.47
N PHE A 64 -6.93 -13.58 0.28
CA PHE A 64 -7.05 -14.52 -0.85
C PHE A 64 -6.16 -15.77 -0.70
N THR A 65 -4.94 -15.61 -0.18
CA THR A 65 -3.96 -16.71 -0.16
C THR A 65 -4.02 -17.58 1.09
N GLN A 66 -4.42 -17.00 2.23
CA GLN A 66 -4.49 -17.69 3.53
C GLN A 66 -5.91 -17.75 4.09
N GLY A 67 -6.81 -16.87 3.67
CA GLY A 67 -8.17 -16.78 4.19
C GLY A 67 -8.31 -15.85 5.39
N VAL A 68 -9.51 -15.27 5.51
CA VAL A 68 -9.82 -14.24 6.53
C VAL A 68 -9.89 -14.77 7.97
N GLY A 69 -10.06 -16.08 8.16
CA GLY A 69 -10.11 -16.71 9.48
C GLY A 69 -8.75 -16.99 10.11
N THR A 70 -7.65 -16.64 9.43
CA THR A 70 -6.29 -16.96 9.90
C THR A 70 -5.70 -15.87 10.79
N VAL A 71 -4.76 -16.26 11.66
CA VAL A 71 -3.98 -15.31 12.48
C VAL A 71 -3.22 -14.31 11.61
N TYR A 72 -2.76 -14.72 10.42
CA TYR A 72 -2.09 -13.83 9.47
C TYR A 72 -2.99 -12.69 9.01
N PHE A 73 -4.25 -12.98 8.69
CA PHE A 73 -5.21 -11.95 8.32
C PHE A 73 -5.50 -11.00 9.49
N ALA A 74 -5.68 -11.52 10.71
CA ALA A 74 -5.91 -10.70 11.89
C ALA A 74 -4.74 -9.73 12.17
N ILE A 75 -3.49 -10.21 12.08
CA ILE A 75 -2.29 -9.38 12.22
C ILE A 75 -2.25 -8.32 11.12
N ALA A 76 -2.43 -8.72 9.85
CA ALA A 76 -2.35 -7.80 8.72
C ALA A 76 -3.45 -6.72 8.77
N ALA A 77 -4.69 -7.09 9.11
CA ALA A 77 -5.80 -6.16 9.22
C ALA A 77 -5.61 -5.16 10.35
N THR A 78 -5.12 -5.62 11.51
CA THR A 78 -4.79 -4.75 12.65
C THR A 78 -3.65 -3.79 12.29
N PHE A 79 -2.59 -4.30 11.64
CA PHE A 79 -1.49 -3.48 11.16
C PHE A 79 -1.96 -2.44 10.15
N ALA A 80 -2.81 -2.81 9.20
CA ALA A 80 -3.38 -1.88 8.23
C ALA A 80 -4.20 -0.78 8.91
N ALA A 81 -5.00 -1.10 9.93
CA ALA A 81 -5.74 -0.08 10.68
C ALA A 81 -4.82 0.95 11.33
N VAL A 82 -3.73 0.50 11.98
CA VAL A 82 -2.73 1.40 12.59
C VAL A 82 -2.04 2.26 11.54
N VAL A 83 -1.56 1.69 10.44
CA VAL A 83 -0.86 2.43 9.38
C VAL A 83 -1.77 3.42 8.67
N ILE A 84 -3.02 3.06 8.43
CA ILE A 84 -4.01 3.97 7.84
C ILE A 84 -4.24 5.15 8.77
N HIS A 85 -4.40 4.89 10.08
CA HIS A 85 -4.57 5.94 11.07
C HIS A 85 -3.36 6.87 11.15
N ASP A 86 -2.14 6.31 11.19
CA ASP A 86 -0.88 7.07 11.20
C ASP A 86 -0.71 7.92 9.93
N SER A 87 -1.09 7.36 8.77
CA SER A 87 -1.05 8.07 7.48
C SER A 87 -2.04 9.23 7.37
N MET A 88 -3.07 9.28 8.24
CA MET A 88 -4.03 10.38 8.28
C MET A 88 -3.50 11.59 9.05
N GLY A 89 -2.36 11.48 9.75
CA GLY A 89 -1.64 12.61 10.33
C GLY A 89 -2.41 13.36 11.41
N ILE A 90 -3.05 12.64 12.34
CA ILE A 90 -3.52 13.24 13.60
C ILE A 90 -2.36 13.58 14.54
#